data_AF-A0AAN8WK51-F1
#
_entry.id   AF-A0AAN8WK51-F1
#
_cell.length_a   1.000
_cell.length_b   1.000
_cell.length_c   1.000
_cell.angle_alpha   90.00
_cell.angle_beta   90.00
_cell.angle_gamma   90.00
#
_symmetry.space_group_name_H-M   'P 1'
#
loop_
_entity.id
_entity.type
_entity.pdbx_description
1 polymer ?
#
loop_
_entity_poly.entity_id
_entity_poly.type
_entity_poly.pdbx_seq_one_letter_code
_entity_poly.pdbx_strand_id
1 'polypeptide(L)'
;MFSSRMISAAMMLFLVIQQFGHSTTARSVEAVGRIEKLLSSAPRQSLANGHNLNKRAAFDESCKGIYDRELLGMLERVCEDCYNLYRKPYVGVECRTNCYQNKYFRQCLDDLQIIEDVEKYVNAVQVVGR
;
A
#
# COMPACT_ATOMS: atom_id res chain seq x y z
N MET A 1 37.14 -37.07 -19.87
CA MET A 1 37.13 -36.01 -20.90
C MET A 1 35.79 -35.26 -21.01
N PHE A 2 34.65 -35.84 -20.61
CA PHE A 2 33.33 -35.17 -20.67
C PHE A 2 33.12 -34.09 -19.60
N SER A 3 33.59 -34.31 -18.36
CA SER A 3 33.44 -33.35 -17.24
C SER A 3 34.10 -31.99 -17.52
N SER A 4 35.32 -31.97 -18.06
CA SER A 4 36.03 -30.71 -18.39
C SER A 4 35.33 -29.90 -19.49
N ARG A 5 34.65 -30.54 -20.44
CA ARG A 5 33.91 -29.83 -21.51
C ARG A 5 32.63 -29.22 -20.98
N MET A 6 31.95 -29.87 -20.04
CA MET A 6 30.74 -29.33 -19.40
C MET A 6 31.06 -28.15 -18.48
N ILE A 7 32.18 -28.22 -17.74
CA ILE A 7 32.66 -27.12 -16.88
C ILE A 7 33.06 -25.91 -17.74
N SER A 8 33.72 -26.14 -18.88
CA SER A 8 34.07 -25.07 -19.82
C SER A 8 32.85 -24.39 -20.45
N ALA A 9 31.82 -25.15 -20.82
CA ALA A 9 30.58 -24.60 -21.37
C ALA A 9 29.81 -23.77 -20.33
N ALA A 10 29.75 -24.22 -19.07
CA ALA A 10 29.10 -23.48 -17.99
C ALA A 10 29.82 -22.16 -17.69
N MET A 11 31.15 -22.16 -17.61
CA MET A 11 31.95 -20.95 -17.42
C MET A 11 31.74 -19.92 -18.55
N MET A 12 31.70 -20.37 -19.80
CA MET A 12 31.41 -19.49 -20.94
C MET A 12 29.99 -18.91 -20.85
N LEU A 13 29.00 -19.69 -20.41
CA LEU A 13 27.63 -19.21 -20.20
C LEU A 13 27.57 -18.11 -19.12
N PHE A 14 28.24 -18.32 -17.98
CA PHE A 14 28.31 -17.33 -16.90
C PHE A 14 29.02 -16.03 -17.33
N LEU A 15 30.12 -16.13 -18.09
CA LEU A 15 30.83 -14.96 -18.62
C LEU A 15 29.99 -14.17 -19.64
N VAL A 16 29.16 -14.85 -20.45
CA VAL A 16 28.24 -14.20 -21.38
C VAL A 16 27.10 -13.49 -20.63
N ILE A 17 26.56 -14.07 -19.56
CA ILE A 17 25.50 -13.45 -18.75
C ILE A 17 26.01 -12.18 -18.05
N GLN A 18 27.27 -12.15 -17.61
CA GLN A 18 27.86 -10.95 -17.00
C GLN A 18 28.11 -9.79 -17.98
N GLN A 19 28.22 -10.05 -19.28
CA GLN A 19 28.38 -8.99 -20.30
C GLN A 19 27.08 -8.20 -20.57
N PHE A 20 25.91 -8.76 -20.26
CA PHE A 20 24.63 -8.06 -20.38
C PHE A 20 24.31 -7.11 -19.21
N GLY A 21 25.15 -7.08 -18.17
CA GLY A 21 24.94 -6.27 -16.97
C GLY A 21 25.48 -4.84 -17.00
N HIS A 22 26.25 -4.43 -18.02
CA HIS A 22 26.90 -3.11 -18.05
C HIS A 22 26.47 -2.29 -19.28
N SER A 23 25.35 -1.58 -19.14
CA SER A 23 25.08 -0.35 -19.91
C SER A 23 24.24 0.60 -19.06
N THR A 24 24.86 1.21 -18.06
CA THR A 24 24.42 2.48 -17.51
C THR A 24 24.73 3.58 -18.53
N THR A 25 23.73 4.01 -19.30
CA THR A 25 23.85 5.22 -20.14
C THR A 25 23.09 6.35 -19.48
N ALA A 26 23.85 7.27 -18.89
CA ALA A 26 23.38 8.58 -18.48
C ALA A 26 23.04 9.42 -19.73
N ARG A 27 21.83 10.00 -19.75
CA ARG A 27 21.36 11.10 -20.62
C ARG A 27 20.24 11.79 -19.83
N SER A 28 20.06 13.10 -19.71
CA SER A 28 20.79 14.31 -20.11
C SER A 28 20.14 15.44 -19.30
N VAL A 29 20.92 16.33 -18.68
CA VAL A 29 20.43 17.67 -18.34
C VAL A 29 20.21 18.46 -19.64
N GLU A 30 19.37 19.50 -19.58
CA GLU A 30 18.94 20.39 -20.67
C GLU A 30 17.77 19.93 -21.56
N ALA A 31 16.59 19.93 -20.96
CA ALA A 31 15.39 20.47 -21.63
C ALA A 31 14.52 21.29 -20.64
N VAL A 32 15.19 22.06 -19.77
CA VAL A 32 14.56 22.97 -18.80
C VAL A 32 14.67 24.40 -19.33
N GLY A 33 13.96 24.69 -20.43
CA GLY A 33 13.98 26.03 -21.04
C GLY A 33 12.62 26.65 -21.30
N ARG A 34 11.54 25.85 -21.34
CA ARG A 34 10.19 26.35 -21.68
C ARG A 34 9.12 26.12 -20.62
N ILE A 35 9.45 25.44 -19.52
CA ILE A 35 8.49 25.18 -18.43
C ILE A 35 8.56 26.27 -17.34
N GLU A 36 9.64 27.04 -17.28
CA GLU A 36 9.83 28.16 -16.34
C GLU A 36 8.69 29.20 -16.41
N LYS A 37 8.13 29.44 -17.61
CA LYS A 37 7.08 30.46 -17.80
C LYS A 37 5.68 30.03 -17.32
N LEU A 38 5.47 28.75 -17.03
CA LEU A 38 4.21 28.23 -16.50
C LEU A 38 4.24 28.02 -14.97
N LEU A 39 5.42 28.19 -14.34
CA LEU A 39 5.60 27.96 -12.91
C LEU A 39 5.74 29.25 -12.08
N SER A 40 5.76 30.44 -12.71
CA SER A 40 5.87 31.72 -12.00
C SER A 40 4.60 32.17 -11.27
N SER A 41 3.51 31.41 -11.28
CA SER A 41 2.29 31.73 -10.53
C SER A 41 1.87 30.68 -9.49
N ALA A 42 2.76 29.74 -9.11
CA ALA A 42 2.48 28.76 -8.06
C ALA A 42 3.54 28.86 -6.93
N PRO A 43 3.14 28.99 -5.65
CA PRO A 43 4.10 29.05 -4.57
C PRO A 43 4.76 27.67 -4.40
N ARG A 44 6.07 27.59 -4.67
CA ARG A 44 6.93 26.46 -4.32
C ARG A 44 7.31 26.57 -2.84
N GLN A 45 6.65 25.80 -1.98
CA GLN A 45 7.26 25.38 -0.72
C GLN A 45 7.88 24.00 -0.94
N SER A 46 9.21 23.98 -0.95
CA SER A 46 10.03 22.78 -0.87
C SER A 46 9.86 22.13 0.50
N LEU A 47 9.32 20.92 0.55
CA LEU A 47 9.61 20.01 1.65
C LEU A 47 9.62 18.56 1.15
N ALA A 48 10.82 18.08 0.86
CA ALA A 48 11.12 16.65 0.90
C ALA A 48 11.07 16.20 2.37
N ASN A 49 9.86 16.05 2.91
CA ASN A 49 9.58 15.10 3.97
C ASN A 49 8.60 14.12 3.36
N GLY A 50 8.81 12.82 3.59
CA GLY A 50 7.79 11.83 3.30
C GLY A 50 6.48 12.33 3.86
N HIS A 51 5.56 12.71 2.97
CA HIS A 51 4.19 12.96 3.35
C HIS A 51 3.67 11.60 3.78
N ASN A 52 3.87 11.30 5.07
CA ASN A 52 2.83 10.72 5.89
C ASN A 52 1.63 11.63 5.62
N LEU A 53 0.91 11.33 4.54
CA LEU A 53 -0.49 11.65 4.46
C LEU A 53 -1.02 10.88 5.65
N ASN A 54 -0.97 11.51 6.82
CA ASN A 54 -2.02 11.43 7.78
C ASN A 54 -3.22 11.98 6.99
N LYS A 55 -3.71 11.13 6.07
CA LYS A 55 -5.03 11.16 5.51
C LYS A 55 -5.79 11.37 6.79
N ARG A 56 -6.26 12.60 7.01
CA ARG A 56 -7.30 12.84 7.99
C ARG A 56 -8.38 11.95 7.43
N ALA A 57 -8.40 10.68 7.86
CA ALA A 57 -9.50 9.80 7.59
C ALA A 57 -10.65 10.67 8.07
N ALA A 58 -11.50 11.06 7.14
CA ALA A 58 -12.72 11.75 7.47
C ALA A 58 -13.50 10.68 8.24
N PHE A 59 -13.20 10.60 9.54
CA PHE A 59 -13.81 9.65 10.41
C PHE A 59 -15.26 10.10 10.48
N ASP A 60 -16.12 9.17 10.09
CA ASP A 60 -17.54 9.40 10.14
C ASP A 60 -17.90 9.80 11.58
N GLU A 61 -18.48 11.00 11.74
CA GLU A 61 -18.94 11.52 13.03
C GLU A 61 -20.02 10.62 13.67
N SER A 62 -20.50 9.63 12.91
CA SER A 62 -21.35 8.54 13.35
C SER A 62 -20.70 7.60 14.38
N CYS A 63 -19.36 7.58 14.50
CA CYS A 63 -18.66 6.78 15.50
C CYS A 63 -18.44 7.57 16.79
N LYS A 64 -19.48 7.60 17.63
CA LYS A 64 -19.52 8.32 18.92
C LYS A 64 -18.84 7.62 20.10
N GLY A 65 -18.32 6.40 19.90
CA GLY A 65 -17.67 5.60 20.94
C GLY A 65 -16.28 6.11 21.38
N ILE A 66 -15.59 5.27 22.17
CA ILE A 66 -14.21 5.55 22.60
C ILE A 66 -13.32 5.64 21.37
N TYR A 67 -12.75 6.83 21.17
CA TYR A 67 -11.88 7.11 20.04
C TYR A 67 -10.44 6.63 20.34
N ASP A 68 -10.25 5.32 20.33
CA ASP A 68 -8.92 4.73 20.39
C ASP A 68 -8.34 4.65 18.97
N ARG A 69 -7.25 5.39 18.75
CA ARG A 69 -6.54 5.47 17.46
C ARG A 69 -5.97 4.11 17.06
N GLU A 70 -5.53 3.31 18.03
CA GLU A 70 -4.95 1.99 17.77
C GLU A 70 -6.04 1.01 17.34
N LEU A 71 -7.18 1.04 18.03
CA LEU A 71 -8.34 0.21 17.73
C LEU A 71 -8.89 0.49 16.32
N LEU A 72 -9.07 1.77 15.98
CA LEU A 72 -9.51 2.17 14.65
C LEU A 72 -8.48 1.80 13.58
N GLY A 73 -7.19 1.95 13.85
CA GLY A 73 -6.13 1.53 12.92
C GLY A 73 -6.09 0.02 12.69
N MET A 74 -6.46 -0.78 13.70
CA MET A 74 -6.65 -2.22 13.53
C MET A 74 -7.84 -2.55 12.63
N LEU A 75 -9.00 -1.91 12.84
CA LEU A 75 -10.19 -2.10 12.02
C LEU A 75 -9.99 -1.61 10.57
N GLU A 76 -9.29 -0.49 10.39
CA GLU A 76 -8.96 0.07 9.07
C GLU A 76 -8.12 -0.89 8.23
N ARG A 77 -7.15 -1.58 8.85
CA ARG A 77 -6.30 -2.56 8.15
C ARG A 77 -7.10 -3.69 7.53
N VAL A 78 -8.12 -4.20 8.24
CA VAL A 78 -9.02 -5.24 7.69
C VAL A 78 -9.71 -4.73 6.42
N CYS A 79 -10.22 -3.51 6.43
CA CYS A 79 -10.89 -2.93 5.27
C CYS A 79 -9.94 -2.67 4.10
N GLU A 80 -8.70 -2.26 4.36
CA GLU A 80 -7.68 -2.06 3.34
C GLU A 80 -7.20 -3.39 2.73
N ASP A 81 -6.96 -4.41 3.57
CA ASP A 81 -6.60 -5.76 3.10
C ASP A 81 -7.71 -6.39 2.27
N CYS A 82 -8.97 -6.19 2.69
CA CYS A 82 -10.13 -6.65 1.94
C CYS A 82 -10.32 -5.88 0.61
N TYR A 83 -10.07 -4.57 0.60
CA TYR A 83 -10.00 -3.79 -0.64
C TYR A 83 -8.93 -4.35 -1.58
N ASN A 84 -7.75 -4.70 -1.07
CA ASN A 84 -6.66 -5.26 -1.86
C ASN A 84 -6.99 -6.65 -2.41
N LEU A 85 -7.74 -7.46 -1.65
CA LEU A 85 -8.23 -8.77 -2.07
C LEU A 85 -9.22 -8.65 -3.25
N TYR A 86 -10.22 -7.78 -3.11
CA TYR A 86 -11.29 -7.62 -4.11
C TYR A 86 -10.94 -6.66 -5.25
N ARG A 87 -9.95 -5.80 -5.07
CA ARG A 87 -9.55 -4.70 -5.96
C ARG A 87 -10.72 -3.79 -6.39
N LYS A 88 -11.68 -3.59 -5.48
CA LYS A 88 -12.91 -2.82 -5.72
C LYS A 88 -13.03 -1.70 -4.70
N PRO A 89 -12.98 -0.42 -5.11
CA PRO A 89 -12.91 0.70 -4.17
C PRO A 89 -14.13 0.81 -3.24
N TYR A 90 -15.31 0.40 -3.72
CA TYR A 90 -16.52 0.41 -2.90
C TYR A 90 -16.42 -0.54 -1.70
N VAL A 91 -15.64 -1.64 -1.79
CA VAL A 91 -15.52 -2.61 -0.69
C VAL A 91 -14.88 -1.95 0.53
N GLY A 92 -13.79 -1.21 0.33
CA GLY A 92 -13.15 -0.47 1.43
C GLY A 92 -14.04 0.64 1.99
N VAL A 93 -14.83 1.32 1.15
CA VAL A 93 -15.80 2.34 1.60
C VAL A 93 -16.90 1.71 2.44
N GLU A 94 -17.62 0.73 1.91
CA GLU A 94 -18.72 0.03 2.59
C GLU A 94 -18.25 -0.65 3.88
N CYS A 95 -17.04 -1.21 3.88
CA CYS A 95 -16.44 -1.84 5.07
C CYS A 95 -16.32 -0.88 6.26
N ARG A 96 -16.02 0.40 6.02
CA ARG A 96 -15.88 1.44 7.07
C ARG A 96 -17.19 2.07 7.51
N THR A 97 -18.28 1.84 6.79
CA THR A 97 -19.59 2.44 7.11
C THR A 97 -20.14 1.92 8.43
N ASN A 98 -20.99 2.73 9.08
CA ASN A 98 -21.67 2.35 10.32
C ASN A 98 -20.69 1.85 11.39
N CYS A 99 -19.52 2.47 11.49
CA CYS A 99 -18.48 2.11 12.47
C CYS A 99 -18.08 0.64 12.41
N TYR A 100 -17.89 0.12 11.20
CA TYR A 100 -17.55 -1.28 10.95
C TYR A 100 -18.66 -2.28 11.38
N GLN A 101 -19.82 -1.80 11.86
CA GLN A 101 -21.01 -2.62 12.17
C GLN A 101 -21.86 -2.85 10.92
N ASN A 102 -21.28 -3.51 9.93
CA ASN A 102 -21.96 -3.86 8.69
C ASN A 102 -21.60 -5.29 8.26
N LYS A 103 -22.32 -5.81 7.26
CA LYS A 103 -22.06 -7.16 6.73
C LYS A 103 -20.75 -7.26 5.96
N TYR A 104 -20.29 -6.17 5.34
CA TYR A 104 -19.07 -6.17 4.54
C TYR A 104 -17.85 -6.41 5.43
N PHE A 105 -17.79 -5.78 6.59
CA PHE A 105 -16.71 -5.99 7.56
C PHE A 105 -16.63 -7.46 8.00
N ARG A 106 -17.77 -8.09 8.33
CA ARG A 106 -17.81 -9.52 8.72
C ARG A 106 -17.34 -10.43 7.59
N GLN A 107 -17.84 -10.17 6.38
CA GLN A 107 -17.43 -10.93 5.21
C GLN A 107 -15.92 -10.78 4.92
N CYS A 108 -15.37 -9.59 5.11
CA CYS A 108 -13.92 -9.38 5.00
C CYS A 108 -13.11 -10.18 6.02
N LEU A 109 -13.58 -10.31 7.27
CA LEU A 109 -12.90 -11.15 8.27
C LEU A 109 -12.88 -12.62 7.85
N ASP A 110 -14.00 -13.11 7.31
CA ASP A 110 -14.14 -14.49 6.82
C ASP A 110 -13.24 -14.76 5.60
N ASP A 111 -13.27 -13.87 4.60
CA ASP A 111 -12.52 -14.01 3.35
C ASP A 111 -11.00 -13.86 3.54
N LEU A 112 -10.58 -13.00 4.48
CA LEU A 112 -9.17 -12.87 4.87
C LEU A 112 -8.71 -14.00 5.81
N GLN A 113 -9.59 -14.93 6.17
CA GLN A 113 -9.32 -16.07 7.04
C GLN A 113 -8.74 -15.67 8.41
N ILE A 114 -9.24 -14.58 9.00
CA ILE A 114 -8.80 -14.09 10.32
C ILE A 114 -9.51 -14.88 11.44
N ILE A 115 -9.50 -16.21 11.34
CA ILE A 115 -10.36 -17.13 12.12
C ILE A 115 -9.97 -17.13 13.61
N GLU A 116 -8.68 -17.08 13.91
CA GLU A 116 -8.17 -17.18 15.29
C GLU A 116 -8.43 -15.91 16.12
N ASP A 117 -8.60 -14.76 15.45
CA ASP A 117 -8.73 -13.45 16.09
C ASP A 117 -10.12 -12.80 15.90
N VAL A 118 -11.11 -13.50 15.30
CA VAL A 118 -12.42 -12.89 14.98
C VAL A 118 -13.05 -12.22 16.21
N GLU A 119 -12.99 -12.86 17.37
CA GLU A 119 -13.57 -12.34 18.61
C GLU A 119 -12.98 -10.98 19.01
N LYS A 120 -11.67 -10.78 18.78
CA LYS A 120 -10.96 -9.52 19.05
C LYS A 120 -11.52 -8.39 18.18
N TYR A 121 -11.72 -8.65 16.89
CA TYR A 121 -12.30 -7.65 15.98
C TYR A 121 -13.77 -7.38 16.28
N VAL A 122 -14.55 -8.41 16.61
CA VAL A 122 -15.97 -8.24 16.97
C VAL A 122 -16.12 -7.39 18.24
N ASN A 123 -15.29 -7.62 19.25
CA ASN A 123 -15.27 -6.81 20.46
C ASN A 123 -14.84 -5.37 20.18
N ALA A 124 -13.82 -5.18 19.34
CA ALA A 124 -13.36 -3.86 18.91
C ALA A 124 -14.49 -3.05 18.26
N VAL A 125 -15.25 -3.66 17.34
CA VAL A 125 -16.40 -3.04 16.65
C VAL A 125 -17.49 -2.59 17.63
N GLN A 126 -17.73 -3.35 18.70
CA GLN A 126 -18.71 -2.98 19.75
C GLN A 126 -18.25 -1.77 20.58
N VAL A 127 -16.95 -1.58 20.76
CA VAL A 127 -16.40 -0.44 21.52
C VAL A 127 -16.47 0.85 20.71
N VAL A 128 -16.22 0.81 19.40
CA VAL A 128 -16.19 2.01 18.55
C VAL A 128 -17.57 2.51 18.13
N GLY A 129 -18.55 1.61 17.94
CA GLY A 129 -19.91 1.97 17.52
C GLY A 129 -20.93 2.03 18.64
N ARG A 130 -20.51 2.38 19.86
CA ARG A 130 -21.40 2.73 20.99
C ARG A 130 -21.79 4.20 20.97
#